data_AF-A0A1G9QE90-F1
#
_entry.id   AF-A0A1G9QE90-F1
#
_cell.length_a   1.000
_cell.length_b   1.000
_cell.length_c   1.000
_cell.angle_alpha   90.00
_cell.angle_beta   90.00
_cell.angle_gamma   90.00
#
_symmetry.space_group_name_H-M   'P 1'
#
loop_
_entity.id
_entity.type
_entity.pdbx_description
1 polymer ?
#
loop_
_entity_poly.entity_id
_entity_poly.type
_entity_poly.pdbx_seq_one_letter_code
_entity_poly.pdbx_strand_id
1 'polypeptide(L)'
;MDEAQFWEIIEESRTDTKSAEEHGRALARTLRDLDDDELEAFEEIFWDVRARADQPDLIRLVQTLTDVKDEETIMDFKDWLVSLGRERFYDIVQQPDLLLEFQNTLVAWDIPSGLIFSAIYQAQEGISDEEE
;
A
#
# COMPACT_ATOMS: atom_id res chain seq x y z
N MET A 1 -13.71 -8.04 8.94
CA MET A 1 -12.45 -8.02 9.74
C MET A 1 -12.30 -6.69 10.48
N ASP A 2 -11.35 -6.58 11.41
CA ASP A 2 -10.97 -5.32 12.06
C ASP A 2 -9.60 -4.79 11.57
N GLU A 3 -9.22 -3.57 12.00
CA GLU A 3 -7.97 -2.94 11.56
C GLU A 3 -6.72 -3.75 11.95
N ALA A 4 -6.76 -4.50 13.06
CA ALA A 4 -5.62 -5.32 13.47
C ALA A 4 -5.41 -6.51 12.52
N GLN A 5 -6.50 -7.18 12.14
CA GLN A 5 -6.47 -8.26 11.15
C GLN A 5 -6.02 -7.76 9.76
N PHE A 6 -6.47 -6.57 9.35
CA PHE A 6 -6.01 -5.92 8.12
C PHE A 6 -4.48 -5.79 8.09
N TRP A 7 -3.89 -5.27 9.18
CA TRP A 7 -2.44 -5.10 9.27
C TRP A 7 -1.68 -6.43 9.29
N GLU A 8 -2.24 -7.46 9.95
CA GLU A 8 -1.68 -8.81 9.94
C GLU A 8 -1.57 -9.34 8.50
N ILE A 9 -2.64 -9.23 7.70
CA ILE A 9 -2.63 -9.65 6.29
C ILE A 9 -1.58 -8.88 5.47
N ILE A 10 -1.47 -7.55 5.65
CA ILE A 10 -0.46 -6.72 4.96
C ILE A 10 0.96 -7.16 5.33
N GLU A 11 1.23 -7.41 6.60
CA GLU A 11 2.56 -7.74 7.09
C GLU A 11 2.96 -9.19 6.77
N GLU A 12 2.02 -10.13 6.87
CA GLU A 12 2.22 -11.52 6.49
C GLU A 12 2.49 -11.65 4.98
N SER A 13 1.70 -10.98 4.14
CA SER A 13 1.90 -11.01 2.69
C SER A 13 3.22 -10.37 2.24
N ARG A 14 3.81 -9.50 3.07
CA ARG A 14 5.14 -8.93 2.84
C ARG A 14 6.27 -9.87 3.23
N THR A 15 6.01 -10.82 4.13
CA THR A 15 7.03 -11.75 4.64
C THR A 15 7.60 -12.55 3.46
N ASP A 16 8.93 -12.63 3.39
CA ASP A 16 9.69 -13.29 2.32
C ASP A 16 9.60 -12.66 0.91
N THR A 17 8.99 -11.49 0.77
CA THR A 17 8.99 -10.72 -0.50
C THR A 17 10.23 -9.83 -0.62
N LYS A 18 10.73 -9.67 -1.85
CA LYS A 18 11.96 -8.91 -2.15
C LYS A 18 11.70 -7.57 -2.82
N SER A 19 10.49 -7.36 -3.31
CA SER A 19 10.07 -6.13 -3.97
C SER A 19 8.61 -5.81 -3.65
N ALA A 20 8.23 -4.55 -3.88
CA ALA A 20 6.86 -4.07 -3.73
C ALA A 20 5.90 -4.80 -4.70
N GLU A 21 6.39 -5.17 -5.89
CA GLU A 21 5.63 -5.96 -6.85
C GLU A 21 5.39 -7.40 -6.36
N GLU A 22 6.42 -8.06 -5.81
CA GLU A 22 6.26 -9.40 -5.20
C GLU A 22 5.27 -9.35 -4.02
N HIS A 23 5.29 -8.27 -3.24
CA HIS A 23 4.33 -8.04 -2.17
C HIS A 23 2.89 -7.91 -2.69
N GLY A 24 2.65 -7.09 -3.72
CA GLY A 24 1.31 -6.97 -4.32
C GLY A 24 0.75 -8.33 -4.78
N ARG A 25 1.56 -9.15 -5.45
CA ARG A 25 1.16 -10.51 -5.88
C ARG A 25 0.90 -11.45 -4.71
N ALA A 26 1.72 -11.39 -3.65
CA ALA A 26 1.53 -12.19 -2.44
C ALA A 26 0.27 -11.78 -1.69
N LEU A 27 -0.01 -10.48 -1.60
CA LEU A 27 -1.23 -9.95 -1.01
C LEU A 27 -2.45 -10.40 -1.81
N ALA A 28 -2.44 -10.27 -3.14
CA ALA A 28 -3.55 -10.72 -3.98
C ALA A 28 -3.87 -12.21 -3.77
N ARG A 29 -2.85 -13.07 -3.63
CA ARG A 29 -3.05 -14.48 -3.29
C ARG A 29 -3.72 -14.67 -1.93
N THR A 30 -3.28 -13.93 -0.92
CA THR A 30 -3.85 -13.99 0.43
C THR A 30 -5.31 -13.52 0.43
N LEU A 31 -5.62 -12.45 -0.29
CA LEU A 31 -6.97 -11.89 -0.39
C LEU A 31 -7.95 -12.81 -1.15
N ARG A 32 -7.48 -13.62 -2.10
CA ARG A 32 -8.32 -14.62 -2.78
C ARG A 32 -8.82 -15.74 -1.88
N ASP A 33 -8.17 -15.97 -0.74
CA ASP A 33 -8.57 -17.00 0.22
C ASP A 33 -9.61 -16.49 1.24
N LEU A 34 -9.88 -15.18 1.26
CA LEU A 34 -10.93 -14.57 2.08
C LEU A 34 -12.32 -14.81 1.47
N ASP A 35 -13.34 -14.86 2.32
CA ASP A 35 -14.72 -14.79 1.82
C ASP A 35 -15.12 -13.36 1.41
N ASP A 36 -16.26 -13.22 0.72
CA ASP A 36 -16.72 -11.93 0.17
C ASP A 36 -16.89 -10.86 1.26
N ASP A 37 -17.42 -11.24 2.44
CA ASP A 37 -17.65 -10.32 3.56
C ASP A 37 -16.31 -9.88 4.18
N GLU A 38 -15.33 -10.78 4.25
CA GLU A 38 -13.97 -10.47 4.69
C GLU A 38 -13.24 -9.56 3.68
N LEU A 39 -13.34 -9.84 2.39
CA LEU A 39 -12.71 -9.03 1.34
C LEU A 39 -13.30 -7.61 1.28
N GLU A 40 -14.62 -7.47 1.40
CA GLU A 40 -15.28 -6.17 1.49
C GLU A 40 -14.79 -5.39 2.72
N ALA A 41 -14.73 -6.04 3.88
CA ALA A 41 -14.23 -5.41 5.10
C ALA A 41 -12.74 -5.03 5.00
N PHE A 42 -11.91 -5.82 4.30
CA PHE A 42 -10.52 -5.46 4.01
C PHE A 42 -10.44 -4.19 3.17
N GLU A 43 -11.24 -4.12 2.10
CA GLU A 43 -11.28 -2.97 1.21
C GLU A 43 -11.74 -1.69 1.94
N GLU A 44 -12.80 -1.77 2.76
CA GLU A 44 -13.26 -0.64 3.57
C GLU A 44 -12.15 -0.10 4.49
N ILE A 45 -11.48 -0.99 5.23
CA ILE A 45 -10.38 -0.60 6.12
C ILE A 45 -9.20 -0.03 5.32
N PHE A 46 -8.88 -0.61 4.17
CA PHE A 46 -7.82 -0.09 3.30
C PHE A 46 -8.10 1.37 2.92
N TRP A 47 -9.31 1.69 2.46
CA TRP A 47 -9.67 3.06 2.11
C TRP A 47 -9.60 4.01 3.30
N ASP A 48 -10.08 3.59 4.46
CA ASP A 48 -10.04 4.38 5.70
C ASP A 48 -8.61 4.62 6.19
N VAL A 49 -7.73 3.61 6.15
CA VAL A 49 -6.32 3.72 6.52
C VAL A 49 -5.60 4.63 5.54
N ARG A 50 -5.77 4.40 4.23
CA ARG A 50 -5.14 5.19 3.16
C ARG A 50 -5.48 6.67 3.27
N ALA A 51 -6.72 7.01 3.59
CA ALA A 51 -7.16 8.39 3.80
C ALA A 51 -6.42 9.09 4.95
N ARG A 52 -5.86 8.35 5.93
CA ARG A 52 -5.04 8.94 7.01
C ARG A 52 -3.73 9.52 6.49
N ALA A 53 -3.28 9.12 5.30
CA ALA A 53 -2.12 9.68 4.62
C ALA A 53 -2.42 10.97 3.83
N ASP A 54 -3.66 11.49 3.85
CA ASP A 54 -4.02 12.81 3.29
C ASP A 54 -3.52 14.00 4.15
N GLN A 55 -2.32 13.87 4.72
CA GLN A 55 -1.71 14.93 5.52
C GLN A 55 -1.02 15.95 4.60
N PRO A 56 -1.38 17.25 4.64
CA PRO A 56 -0.81 18.25 3.74
C PRO A 56 0.71 18.35 3.80
N ASP A 57 1.31 18.14 4.97
CA ASP A 57 2.77 18.15 5.13
C ASP A 57 3.44 16.94 4.49
N LEU A 58 2.84 15.75 4.62
CA LEU A 58 3.32 14.54 3.96
C LEU A 58 3.27 14.67 2.43
N ILE A 59 2.14 15.15 1.90
CA ILE A 59 2.00 15.35 0.45
C ILE A 59 3.00 16.38 -0.07
N ARG A 60 3.19 17.50 0.63
CA ARG A 60 4.20 18.51 0.26
C ARG A 60 5.61 17.94 0.27
N LEU A 61 5.93 17.10 1.25
CA LEU A 61 7.25 16.48 1.34
C LEU A 61 7.50 15.54 0.15
N VAL A 62 6.53 14.68 -0.19
CA VAL A 62 6.60 13.82 -1.39
C VAL A 62 6.85 14.66 -2.65
N GLN A 63 6.03 15.68 -2.88
CA GLN A 63 6.16 16.60 -4.04
C GLN A 63 7.47 17.41 -4.05
N THR A 64 8.17 17.50 -2.91
CA THR A 64 9.47 18.17 -2.81
C THR A 64 10.61 17.20 -3.09
N LEU A 65 10.47 15.94 -2.66
CA LEU A 65 11.48 14.89 -2.84
C LEU A 65 11.42 14.25 -4.22
N THR A 66 10.28 14.37 -4.91
CA THR A 66 10.04 13.75 -6.23
C THR A 66 9.53 14.79 -7.23
N ASP A 67 9.49 14.43 -8.51
CA ASP A 67 8.88 15.26 -9.56
C ASP A 67 7.35 15.06 -9.69
N VAL A 68 6.73 14.35 -8.74
CA VAL A 68 5.31 13.97 -8.77
C VAL A 68 4.41 15.16 -8.47
N LYS A 69 3.35 15.30 -9.28
CA LYS A 69 2.41 16.44 -9.17
C LYS A 69 0.95 16.06 -9.34
N ASP A 70 0.66 14.93 -9.95
CA ASP A 70 -0.70 14.47 -10.19
C ASP A 70 -1.22 13.61 -9.04
N GLU A 71 -2.54 13.60 -8.91
CA GLU A 71 -3.24 12.91 -7.83
C GLU A 71 -3.14 11.38 -7.97
N GLU A 72 -3.04 10.85 -9.18
CA GLU A 72 -2.91 9.42 -9.46
C GLU A 72 -1.60 8.84 -8.93
N THR A 73 -0.51 9.54 -9.17
CA THR A 73 0.81 9.12 -8.69
C THR A 73 0.94 9.32 -7.17
N ILE A 74 0.24 10.30 -6.58
CA ILE A 74 0.12 10.44 -5.11
C ILE A 74 -0.69 9.27 -4.52
N MET A 75 -1.70 8.80 -5.24
CA MET A 75 -2.49 7.63 -4.88
C MET A 75 -1.61 6.37 -4.80
N ASP A 76 -0.72 6.16 -5.76
CA ASP A 76 0.28 5.07 -5.74
C ASP A 76 1.22 5.15 -4.53
N PHE A 77 1.67 6.36 -4.20
CA PHE A 77 2.49 6.59 -3.01
C PHE A 77 1.77 6.18 -1.71
N LYS A 78 0.48 6.50 -1.57
CA LYS A 78 -0.28 6.14 -0.37
C LYS A 78 -0.48 4.63 -0.26
N ASP A 79 -0.73 3.95 -1.38
CA ASP A 79 -0.82 2.49 -1.43
C ASP A 79 0.50 1.84 -0.99
N TRP A 80 1.63 2.35 -1.49
CA TRP A 80 2.96 1.92 -1.07
C TRP A 80 3.24 2.23 0.41
N LEU A 81 2.80 3.37 0.93
CA LEU A 81 2.98 3.70 2.34
C LEU A 81 2.24 2.70 3.25
N VAL A 82 1.05 2.26 2.85
CA VAL A 82 0.30 1.20 3.55
C VAL A 82 1.05 -0.13 3.47
N SER A 83 1.66 -0.46 2.34
CA SER A 83 2.42 -1.71 2.17
C SER A 83 3.66 -1.81 3.07
N LEU A 84 4.14 -0.67 3.63
CA LEU A 84 5.22 -0.67 4.63
C LEU A 84 4.80 -1.25 5.99
N GLY A 85 3.53 -1.60 6.18
CA GLY A 85 3.00 -2.17 7.41
C GLY A 85 2.69 -1.11 8.46
N ARG A 86 2.10 -1.57 9.57
CA ARG A 86 1.37 -0.71 10.51
C ARG A 86 2.26 0.35 11.14
N GLU A 87 3.35 -0.08 11.75
CA GLU A 87 4.25 0.78 12.52
C GLU A 87 4.81 1.89 11.63
N ARG A 88 5.36 1.52 10.46
CA ARG A 88 5.95 2.47 9.51
C ARG A 88 4.92 3.43 8.94
N PHE A 89 3.73 2.95 8.60
CA PHE A 89 2.66 3.79 8.12
C PHE A 89 2.32 4.88 9.15
N TYR A 90 2.05 4.50 10.40
CA TYR A 90 1.66 5.46 11.44
C TYR A 90 2.78 6.39 11.86
N ASP A 91 4.00 5.90 11.95
CA ASP A 91 5.16 6.72 12.27
C ASP A 91 5.37 7.81 11.22
N ILE A 92 5.29 7.47 9.93
CA ILE A 92 5.46 8.45 8.84
C ILE A 92 4.28 9.43 8.78
N VAL A 93 3.05 8.96 8.99
CA VAL A 93 1.88 9.85 9.02
C VAL A 93 1.98 10.86 10.18
N GLN A 94 2.50 10.44 11.34
CA GLN A 94 2.70 11.33 12.49
C GLN A 94 3.94 12.22 12.36
N GLN A 95 5.00 11.71 11.73
CA GLN A 95 6.27 12.39 11.54
C GLN A 95 6.73 12.23 10.08
N PRO A 96 6.25 13.10 9.16
CA PRO A 96 6.55 12.99 7.73
C PRO A 96 8.04 12.95 7.39
N ASP A 97 8.90 13.58 8.19
CA ASP A 97 10.36 13.57 7.99
C ASP A 97 10.98 12.16 7.97
N LEU A 98 10.33 11.17 8.60
CA LEU A 98 10.76 9.77 8.54
C LEU A 98 10.72 9.20 7.11
N LEU A 99 9.96 9.83 6.22
CA LEU A 99 9.94 9.50 4.80
C LEU A 99 11.33 9.65 4.13
N LEU A 100 12.22 10.48 4.68
CA LEU A 100 13.58 10.65 4.18
C LEU A 100 14.43 9.37 4.26
N GLU A 101 14.07 8.41 5.12
CA GLU A 101 14.69 7.08 5.15
C GLU A 101 14.51 6.34 3.81
N PHE A 102 13.46 6.68 3.06
CA PHE A 102 13.07 6.07 1.78
C PHE A 102 13.39 6.95 0.57
N GLN A 103 14.25 7.97 0.73
CA GLN A 103 14.54 8.94 -0.35
C GLN A 103 14.99 8.28 -1.67
N ASN A 104 15.73 7.16 -1.61
CA ASN A 104 16.20 6.48 -2.82
C ASN A 104 15.04 5.86 -3.59
N THR A 105 14.08 5.24 -2.89
CA THR A 105 12.84 4.69 -3.47
C THR A 105 12.00 5.79 -4.09
N LEU A 106 11.86 6.92 -3.40
CA LEU A 106 11.05 8.06 -3.87
C LEU A 106 11.67 8.77 -5.07
N VAL A 107 12.98 9.04 -5.04
CA VAL A 107 13.69 9.70 -6.15
C VAL A 107 13.74 8.82 -7.39
N ALA A 108 13.92 7.50 -7.22
CA ALA A 108 13.85 6.55 -8.33
C ALA A 108 12.42 6.27 -8.79
N TRP A 109 11.41 6.71 -8.03
CA TRP A 109 10.02 6.32 -8.15
C TRP A 109 9.84 4.81 -8.30
N ASP A 110 10.50 4.04 -7.42
CA ASP A 110 10.37 2.58 -7.35
C ASP A 110 9.12 2.19 -6.54
N ILE A 111 7.99 2.75 -6.97
CA ILE A 111 6.65 2.60 -6.37
C ILE A 111 5.76 2.03 -7.48
N PRO A 112 5.28 0.78 -7.34
CA PRO A 112 4.38 0.21 -8.34
C PRO A 112 3.00 0.85 -8.23
N SER A 113 2.35 1.01 -9.39
CA SER A 113 1.03 1.62 -9.43
C SER A 113 -0.04 0.74 -8.78
N GLY A 114 -0.85 1.36 -7.92
CA GLY A 114 -1.96 0.73 -7.22
C GLY A 114 -1.60 -0.57 -6.52
N LEU A 115 -0.48 -0.67 -5.78
CA LEU A 115 -0.01 -1.94 -5.19
C LEU A 115 -1.11 -2.69 -4.43
N ILE A 116 -1.75 -2.02 -3.47
CA ILE A 116 -2.79 -2.64 -2.64
C ILE A 116 -4.11 -2.67 -3.39
N PHE A 117 -4.46 -1.58 -4.08
CA PHE A 117 -5.69 -1.49 -4.88
C PHE A 117 -5.79 -2.59 -5.95
N SER A 118 -4.70 -2.84 -6.68
CA SER A 118 -4.62 -3.90 -7.70
C SER A 118 -4.73 -5.28 -7.07
N ALA A 119 -4.16 -5.52 -5.89
CA ALA A 119 -4.31 -6.78 -5.19
C ALA A 119 -5.77 -7.06 -4.79
N ILE A 120 -6.49 -6.04 -4.31
CA ILE A 120 -7.93 -6.14 -4.02
C ILE A 120 -8.71 -6.45 -5.30
N TYR A 121 -8.46 -5.69 -6.37
CA TYR A 121 -9.13 -5.86 -7.65
C TYR A 121 -8.91 -7.26 -8.26
N GLN A 122 -7.67 -7.75 -8.23
CA GLN A 122 -7.33 -9.11 -8.68
C GLN A 122 -8.04 -10.20 -7.86
N ALA A 123 -8.22 -9.98 -6.55
CA ALA A 123 -8.94 -10.92 -5.70
C ALA A 123 -10.43 -10.95 -6.03
N GLN A 124 -11.04 -9.79 -6.27
CA GLN A 124 -12.46 -9.66 -6.65
C GLN A 124 -12.76 -10.29 -8.02
N GLU A 125 -11.88 -10.09 -9.01
CA GLU A 125 -12.09 -10.63 -10.36
C GLU A 125 -11.65 -12.10 -10.51
N GLY A 126 -11.03 -12.68 -9.48
CA GLY A 126 -10.45 -14.03 -9.55
C GLY A 126 -9.34 -14.17 -10.60
N ILE A 127 -8.73 -13.05 -11.02
CA ILE A 127 -7.66 -13.03 -12.02
C ILE A 127 -6.39 -13.49 -11.32
N SER A 128 -5.92 -14.70 -11.60
CA SER A 128 -4.55 -15.11 -11.25
C SER A 128 -3.57 -14.49 -12.23
N ASP A 129 -2.53 -13.81 -11.72
CA ASP A 129 -1.32 -13.51 -12.50
C ASP A 129 -0.63 -14.84 -12.87
N GLU A 130 -1.21 -15.58 -13.83
CA GLU A 130 -0.48 -16.51 -14.69
C GLU A 130 0.16 -15.66 -15.79
N GLU A 131 1.24 -14.94 -15.46
CA GLU A 131 2.22 -14.56 -16.46
C GLU A 131 3.64 -14.89 -15.95
N GLU A 132 4.29 -15.75 -16.75
CA GLU A 132 5.61 -16.38 -16.64
C GLU A 132 6.78 -15.42 -16.40
#